data_AF-A0A9E0HGH8-F1
#
_entry.id   AF-A0A9E0HGH8-F1
#
_cell.length_a   1.000
_cell.length_b   1.000
_cell.length_c   1.000
_cell.angle_alpha   90.00
_cell.angle_beta   90.00
_cell.angle_gamma   90.00
#
_symmetry.space_group_name_H-M   'P 1'
#
loop_
_entity.id
_entity.type
_entity.pdbx_description
1 polymer ?
#
loop_
_entity_poly.entity_id
_entity_poly.type
_entity_poly.pdbx_seq_one_letter_code
_entity_poly.pdbx_strand_id
1 'polypeptide(L)'
;MIGRAAALAVIVGACAGDASITAVELRLRDEAPACLAVQVAMVKSVEVIAVGAAAGGADCQLDRACVEVSPTTSVTALDAQLAAAPTPLLDVPTAALRSVRVRGLSQQACGGEVQLCGVADLAAATAGHLDVAVVCDNRLAGRCPTATLPPCP
;
A
#
# COMPACT_ATOMS: atom_id res chain seq x y z
N MET A 1 8.50 22.91 6.65
CA MET A 1 7.48 22.10 7.34
C MET A 1 7.82 20.64 7.07
N ILE A 2 8.12 19.86 8.10
CA ILE A 2 8.55 18.47 7.97
C ILE A 2 7.30 17.65 7.62
N GLY A 3 7.17 17.24 6.36
CA GLY A 3 6.11 16.35 5.90
C GLY A 3 6.26 15.02 6.62
N ARG A 4 5.30 14.69 7.48
CA ARG A 4 5.20 13.35 8.07
C ARG A 4 4.71 12.41 6.99
N ALA A 5 5.26 11.20 6.97
CA ALA A 5 5.01 10.20 5.97
C ALA A 5 4.27 8.98 6.54
N ALA A 6 3.74 8.14 5.64
CA ALA A 6 2.68 7.20 5.96
C ALA A 6 3.33 5.97 6.57
N ALA A 7 3.35 5.90 7.90
CA ALA A 7 4.01 4.81 8.59
C ALA A 7 3.08 3.59 8.67
N LEU A 8 3.50 2.49 8.04
CA LEU A 8 3.12 1.14 8.46
C LEU A 8 3.76 0.91 9.83
N ALA A 9 2.99 0.72 10.91
CA ALA A 9 3.62 0.23 12.14
C ALA A 9 3.75 -1.28 12.00
N VAL A 10 4.98 -1.75 12.06
CA VAL A 10 5.25 -3.18 12.03
C VAL A 10 5.81 -3.58 13.38
N ILE A 11 5.03 -4.36 14.12
CA ILE A 11 5.42 -4.81 15.46
C ILE A 11 6.30 -6.05 15.31
N VAL A 12 7.58 -5.91 15.61
CA VAL A 12 8.52 -7.03 15.66
C VAL A 12 8.51 -7.61 17.07
N GLY A 13 7.73 -8.67 17.28
CA GLY A 13 7.79 -9.46 18.50
C GLY A 13 8.95 -10.46 18.44
N ALA A 14 10.17 -10.01 18.72
CA ALA A 14 11.25 -10.94 19.05
C ALA A 14 11.19 -11.23 20.56
N CYS A 15 10.90 -12.47 20.94
CA CYS A 15 11.19 -12.95 22.29
C CYS A 15 12.71 -13.01 22.49
N ALA A 16 13.34 -11.85 22.70
CA ALA A 16 14.59 -11.60 23.40
C ALA A 16 15.04 -10.15 23.16
N GLY A 17 15.04 -9.34 24.21
CA GLY A 17 16.02 -8.25 24.36
C GLY A 17 15.65 -6.87 23.79
N ASP A 18 15.30 -6.75 22.51
CA ASP A 18 15.20 -5.43 21.86
C ASP A 18 13.90 -5.29 21.07
N ALA A 19 12.85 -4.85 21.76
CA ALA A 19 11.55 -4.51 21.16
C ALA A 19 11.66 -3.20 20.37
N SER A 20 12.30 -3.25 19.20
CA SER A 20 12.30 -2.16 18.24
C SER A 20 11.08 -2.31 17.33
N ILE A 21 10.00 -1.58 17.62
CA ILE A 21 8.92 -1.38 16.66
C ILE A 21 9.55 -0.72 15.44
N THR A 22 9.68 -1.47 14.35
CA THR A 22 10.26 -0.94 13.12
C THR A 22 9.09 -0.45 12.29
N ALA A 23 8.71 0.82 12.49
CA ALA A 23 7.76 1.47 11.61
C ALA A 23 8.39 1.53 10.20
N VAL A 24 7.69 0.97 9.21
CA VAL A 24 8.10 1.02 7.81
C VAL A 24 7.23 2.05 7.12
N GLU A 25 7.83 3.12 6.63
CA GLU A 25 7.12 4.15 5.90
C GLU A 25 6.83 3.68 4.47
N LEU A 26 5.56 3.70 4.07
CA LEU A 26 5.15 3.39 2.72
C LEU A 26 5.39 4.59 1.81
N ARG A 27 6.02 4.37 0.66
CA ARG A 27 6.21 5.39 -0.37
C ARG A 27 5.71 4.92 -1.71
N LEU A 28 4.94 5.73 -2.41
CA LEU A 28 4.49 5.44 -3.77
C LEU A 28 5.41 6.11 -4.79
N ARG A 29 5.81 5.35 -5.82
CA ARG A 29 6.52 5.88 -6.98
C ARG A 29 5.87 5.40 -8.27
N ASP A 30 5.81 6.26 -9.27
CA ASP A 30 5.38 5.86 -10.61
C ASP A 30 6.33 4.82 -11.20
N GLU A 31 5.79 3.71 -11.70
CA GLU A 31 6.50 2.81 -12.60
C GLU A 31 6.42 3.31 -14.04
N ALA A 32 7.47 3.09 -14.84
CA ALA A 32 7.47 3.52 -16.23
C ALA A 32 6.58 2.59 -17.11
N PRO A 33 5.77 3.13 -18.04
CA PRO A 33 5.54 4.55 -18.30
C PRO A 33 4.68 5.19 -17.20
N ALA A 34 5.01 6.44 -16.86
CA ALA A 34 4.35 7.18 -15.80
C ALA A 34 2.83 7.27 -16.00
N CYS A 35 2.09 7.26 -14.89
CA CYS A 35 0.65 7.42 -14.87
C CYS A 35 0.19 8.72 -15.54
N LEU A 36 -0.89 8.65 -16.33
CA LEU A 36 -1.51 9.86 -16.87
C LEU A 36 -2.25 10.60 -15.75
N ALA A 37 -2.15 11.94 -15.76
CA ALA A 37 -2.81 12.80 -14.78
C ALA A 37 -4.33 12.54 -14.67
N VAL A 38 -4.98 12.22 -15.79
CA VAL A 38 -6.42 11.91 -15.83
C VAL A 38 -6.75 10.61 -15.10
N GLN A 39 -5.86 9.62 -15.07
CA GLN A 39 -6.07 8.37 -14.34
C GLN A 39 -5.92 8.60 -12.84
N VAL A 40 -4.88 9.34 -12.44
CA VAL A 40 -4.65 9.68 -11.03
C VAL A 40 -5.80 10.54 -10.48
N ALA A 41 -6.33 11.46 -11.29
CA ALA A 41 -7.48 12.29 -10.91
C ALA A 41 -8.77 11.50 -10.63
N MET A 42 -8.86 10.26 -11.11
CA MET A 42 -9.99 9.39 -10.81
C MET A 42 -9.86 8.69 -9.46
N VAL A 43 -8.69 8.68 -8.81
CA VAL A 43 -8.49 8.05 -7.50
C VAL A 43 -9.16 8.89 -6.43
N LYS A 44 -10.05 8.26 -5.66
CA LYS A 44 -10.76 8.87 -4.51
C LYS A 44 -10.43 8.21 -3.19
N SER A 45 -9.92 6.99 -3.22
CA SER A 45 -9.38 6.32 -2.05
C SER A 45 -8.21 5.41 -2.43
N VAL A 46 -7.33 5.16 -1.48
CA VAL A 46 -6.23 4.22 -1.58
C VAL A 46 -6.43 3.11 -0.56
N GLU A 47 -6.49 1.90 -1.06
CA GLU A 47 -6.51 0.68 -0.29
C GLU A 47 -5.07 0.16 -0.15
N VAL A 48 -4.64 -0.06 1.09
CA VAL A 48 -3.35 -0.67 1.42
C VAL A 48 -3.62 -1.99 2.09
N ILE A 49 -3.04 -3.07 1.56
CA ILE A 49 -3.29 -4.44 2.00
C ILE A 49 -1.97 -5.06 2.43
N ALA A 50 -1.90 -5.50 3.69
CA ALA A 50 -0.83 -6.36 4.16
C ALA A 50 -1.09 -7.80 3.72
N VAL A 51 -0.13 -8.39 3.01
CA VAL A 51 -0.24 -9.74 2.47
C VAL A 51 0.71 -10.67 3.20
N GLY A 52 0.17 -11.76 3.72
CA GLY A 52 0.90 -12.87 4.31
C GLY A 52 0.84 -14.13 3.45
N ALA A 53 1.25 -15.25 4.03
CA ALA A 53 1.11 -16.57 3.42
C ALA A 53 0.24 -17.47 4.27
N ALA A 54 -0.77 -18.07 3.64
CA ALA A 54 -1.59 -19.11 4.23
C ALA A 54 -0.81 -20.44 4.34
N ALA A 55 -1.36 -21.39 5.11
CA ALA A 55 -0.89 -22.77 5.11
C ALA A 55 -0.94 -23.33 3.68
N GLY A 56 0.22 -23.69 3.12
CA GLY A 56 0.36 -24.10 1.72
C GLY A 56 0.98 -23.04 0.79
N GLY A 57 1.32 -21.85 1.31
CA GLY A 57 2.10 -20.84 0.60
C GLY A 57 1.31 -19.91 -0.33
N ALA A 58 -0.02 -19.99 -0.34
CA ALA A 58 -0.87 -19.07 -1.07
C ALA A 58 -0.94 -17.69 -0.38
N ASP A 59 -1.02 -16.62 -1.17
CA ASP A 59 -1.18 -15.26 -0.64
C ASP A 59 -2.52 -15.10 0.07
N CYS A 60 -2.51 -14.46 1.23
CA CYS A 60 -3.70 -14.12 2.01
C CYS A 60 -3.59 -12.70 2.59
N GLN A 61 -4.72 -12.08 2.90
CA GLN A 61 -4.79 -10.75 3.50
C GLN A 61 -4.66 -10.84 5.03
N LEU A 62 -3.64 -10.20 5.59
CA LEU A 62 -3.45 -10.08 7.04
C LEU A 62 -4.24 -8.90 7.62
N ASP A 63 -4.17 -7.75 6.95
CA ASP A 63 -4.83 -6.52 7.36
C ASP A 63 -5.07 -5.63 6.14
N ARG A 64 -5.96 -4.65 6.28
CA ARG A 64 -6.37 -3.74 5.22
C ARG A 64 -6.73 -2.38 5.79
N ALA A 65 -6.13 -1.35 5.19
CA ALA A 65 -6.40 0.04 5.47
C ALA A 65 -7.05 0.69 4.25
N CYS A 66 -7.96 1.62 4.53
CA CYS A 66 -8.54 2.47 3.51
C CYS A 66 -8.30 3.92 3.85
N VAL A 67 -7.65 4.64 2.94
CA VAL A 67 -7.34 6.07 3.08
C VAL A 67 -8.10 6.84 2.02
N GLU A 68 -8.96 7.77 2.44
CA GLU A 68 -9.59 8.70 1.51
C GLU A 68 -8.59 9.76 1.07
N VAL A 69 -8.61 10.10 -0.22
CA VAL A 69 -7.69 11.07 -0.79
C VAL A 69 -8.46 12.19 -1.46
N SER A 70 -7.94 13.40 -1.29
CA SER A 70 -8.36 14.58 -2.03
C SER A 70 -7.93 14.46 -3.50
N PRO A 71 -8.69 15.08 -4.43
CA PRO A 71 -8.37 15.06 -5.85
C PRO A 71 -6.92 15.48 -6.12
N THR A 72 -6.21 14.68 -6.92
CA THR A 72 -4.81 14.90 -7.27
C THR A 72 -4.53 14.41 -8.70
N THR A 73 -3.52 14.96 -9.36
CA THR A 73 -3.15 14.63 -10.75
C THR A 73 -1.79 13.96 -10.85
N SER A 74 -1.13 13.62 -9.73
CA SER A 74 0.16 12.94 -9.75
C SER A 74 0.30 11.94 -8.60
N VAL A 75 1.07 10.87 -8.83
CA VAL A 75 1.36 9.87 -7.79
C VAL A 75 2.17 10.48 -6.65
N THR A 76 3.08 11.42 -6.92
CA THR A 76 3.80 12.13 -5.86
C THR A 76 2.88 12.89 -4.91
N ALA A 77 1.84 13.54 -5.43
CA ALA A 77 0.86 14.20 -4.57
C ALA A 77 -0.09 13.21 -3.87
N LEU A 78 -0.31 12.01 -4.44
CA LEU A 78 -1.02 10.92 -3.76
C LEU A 78 -0.19 10.35 -2.60
N ASP A 79 1.10 10.14 -2.83
CA ASP A 79 2.09 9.74 -1.82
C ASP A 79 2.11 10.74 -0.65
N ALA A 80 2.17 12.04 -0.94
CA ALA A 80 2.12 13.09 0.07
C ALA A 80 0.82 13.09 0.91
N GLN A 81 -0.30 12.64 0.35
CA GLN A 81 -1.56 12.52 1.07
C GLN A 81 -1.62 11.29 1.96
N LEU A 82 -1.16 10.14 1.44
CA LEU A 82 -0.97 8.95 2.27
C LEU A 82 -0.03 9.26 3.43
N ALA A 83 1.03 10.03 3.14
CA ALA A 83 2.00 10.49 4.09
C ALA A 83 1.37 11.23 5.29
N ALA A 84 0.36 12.05 5.01
CA ALA A 84 -0.38 12.81 6.00
C ALA A 84 -1.52 12.04 6.70
N ALA A 85 -1.79 10.79 6.30
CA ALA A 85 -2.87 9.99 6.87
C ALA A 85 -2.60 9.61 8.34
N PRO A 86 -3.64 9.30 9.12
CA PRO A 86 -3.48 8.78 10.49
C PRO A 86 -2.57 7.55 10.49
N THR A 87 -1.62 7.53 11.42
CA THR A 87 -0.66 6.43 11.58
C THR A 87 -0.93 5.68 12.89
N PRO A 88 -0.71 4.35 12.92
CA PRO A 88 -0.25 3.54 11.80
C PRO A 88 -1.33 3.23 10.78
N LEU A 89 -0.94 3.07 9.51
CA LEU A 89 -1.86 2.66 8.45
C LEU A 89 -2.33 1.22 8.64
N LEU A 90 -1.40 0.30 8.86
CA LEU A 90 -1.67 -1.09 9.20
C LEU A 90 -0.85 -1.45 10.43
N ASP A 91 -1.38 -2.36 11.24
CA ASP A 91 -0.73 -2.88 12.44
C ASP A 91 -0.56 -4.40 12.34
N VAL A 92 0.56 -4.84 11.77
CA VAL A 92 0.79 -6.24 11.41
C VAL A 92 2.19 -6.66 11.86
N PRO A 93 2.39 -7.89 12.36
CA PRO A 93 3.72 -8.39 12.68
C PRO A 93 4.55 -8.66 11.42
N THR A 94 5.81 -8.21 11.39
CA THR A 94 6.74 -8.39 10.24
C THR A 94 6.90 -9.86 9.85
N ALA A 95 6.91 -10.75 10.85
CA ALA A 95 7.11 -12.18 10.64
C ALA A 95 5.98 -12.83 9.81
N ALA A 96 4.78 -12.24 9.83
CA ALA A 96 3.66 -12.70 9.02
C ALA A 96 3.61 -11.99 7.65
N LEU A 97 4.11 -10.75 7.58
CA LEU A 97 4.05 -9.90 6.40
C LEU A 97 5.07 -10.33 5.33
N ARG A 98 4.57 -10.65 4.14
CA ARG A 98 5.39 -10.94 2.96
C ARG A 98 5.51 -9.74 2.03
N SER A 99 4.39 -9.13 1.72
CA SER A 99 4.32 -8.01 0.79
C SER A 99 3.19 -7.05 1.16
N VAL A 100 3.28 -5.84 0.64
CA VAL A 100 2.22 -4.84 0.72
C VAL A 100 1.68 -4.61 -0.68
N ARG A 101 0.36 -4.66 -0.82
CA ARG A 101 -0.34 -4.29 -2.06
C ARG A 101 -1.01 -2.95 -1.86
N VAL A 102 -0.91 -2.09 -2.86
CA VAL A 102 -1.58 -0.79 -2.90
C VAL A 102 -2.53 -0.76 -4.08
N ARG A 103 -3.73 -0.24 -3.90
CA ARG A 103 -4.73 -0.04 -4.96
C ARG A 103 -5.35 1.34 -4.83
N GLY A 104 -5.31 2.15 -5.88
CA GLY A 104 -6.08 3.38 -5.96
C GLY A 104 -7.42 3.11 -6.63
N LEU A 105 -8.50 3.55 -6.00
CA LEU A 105 -9.88 3.18 -6.33
C LEU A 105 -10.71 4.41 -6.68
N SER A 106 -11.66 4.24 -7.61
CA SER A 106 -12.43 5.36 -8.18
C SER A 106 -13.56 5.90 -7.30
N GLN A 107 -13.88 5.21 -6.21
CA GLN A 107 -14.88 5.63 -5.23
C GLN A 107 -14.22 5.80 -3.85
N GLN A 108 -14.96 6.45 -2.95
CA GLN A 108 -14.59 6.57 -1.54
C GLN A 108 -14.72 5.21 -0.83
N ALA A 109 -14.25 5.15 0.42
CA ALA A 109 -14.28 3.94 1.24
C ALA A 109 -13.73 2.66 0.56
N CYS A 110 -12.76 2.82 -0.35
CA CYS A 110 -12.11 1.73 -1.08
C CYS A 110 -13.08 0.84 -1.84
N GLY A 111 -14.03 1.48 -2.54
CA GLY A 111 -14.91 0.86 -3.51
C GLY A 111 -14.62 1.27 -4.96
N GLY A 112 -15.29 0.62 -5.90
CA GLY A 112 -15.24 0.97 -7.32
C GLY A 112 -14.10 0.30 -8.08
N GLU A 113 -13.73 0.92 -9.21
CA GLU A 113 -12.77 0.37 -10.16
C GLU A 113 -11.34 0.75 -9.77
N VAL A 114 -10.41 -0.19 -9.95
CA VAL A 114 -8.98 0.07 -9.75
C VAL A 114 -8.48 1.01 -10.83
N GLN A 115 -7.85 2.11 -10.42
CA GLN A 115 -7.20 3.08 -11.32
C GLN A 115 -5.69 2.94 -11.31
N LEU A 116 -5.12 2.47 -10.20
CA LEU A 116 -3.71 2.14 -10.07
C LEU A 116 -3.51 1.01 -9.08
N CYS A 117 -2.40 0.32 -9.20
CA CYS A 117 -2.01 -0.71 -8.26
C CYS A 117 -0.49 -0.83 -8.18
N GLY A 118 0.00 -1.38 -7.09
CA GLY A 118 1.40 -1.70 -6.91
C GLY A 118 1.58 -2.79 -5.87
N VAL A 119 2.70 -3.49 -5.95
CA VAL A 119 3.09 -4.51 -4.97
C VAL A 119 4.54 -4.27 -4.59
N ALA A 120 4.85 -4.32 -3.31
CA ALA A 120 6.22 -4.30 -2.82
C ALA A 120 6.43 -5.42 -1.80
N ASP A 121 7.48 -6.21 -2.00
CA ASP A 121 7.88 -7.22 -1.04
C ASP A 121 8.57 -6.56 0.16
N LEU A 122 8.27 -7.04 1.36
CA LEU A 122 8.89 -6.53 2.58
C LEU A 122 10.41 -6.69 2.56
N ALA A 123 10.91 -7.72 1.86
CA ALA A 123 12.34 -7.94 1.67
C ALA A 123 13.05 -6.82 0.87
N ALA A 124 12.29 -6.00 0.13
CA ALA A 124 12.80 -4.84 -0.59
C ALA A 124 12.77 -3.55 0.25
N ALA A 125 12.32 -3.59 1.50
CA ALA A 125 12.33 -2.43 2.38
C ALA A 125 13.77 -1.98 2.65
N THR A 126 14.06 -0.68 2.51
CA THR A 126 15.38 -0.10 2.76
C THR A 126 15.28 1.06 3.74
N ALA A 127 16.17 1.09 4.74
CA ALA A 127 16.27 2.18 5.72
C ALA A 127 14.95 2.61 6.40
N GLY A 128 14.03 1.66 6.65
CA GLY A 128 12.73 1.95 7.26
C GLY A 128 11.68 2.46 6.27
N HIS A 129 11.91 2.36 4.97
CA HIS A 129 10.96 2.70 3.91
C HIS A 129 10.65 1.46 3.05
N LEU A 130 9.41 1.37 2.57
CA LEU A 130 8.98 0.41 1.57
C LEU A 130 8.44 1.18 0.36
N ASP A 131 9.26 1.25 -0.69
CA ASP A 131 8.87 1.91 -1.93
C ASP A 131 8.02 0.96 -2.79
N VAL A 132 6.77 1.33 -3.04
CA VAL A 132 5.83 0.64 -3.93
C VAL A 132 5.85 1.29 -5.30
N ALA A 133 6.32 0.55 -6.30
CA ALA A 133 6.15 0.94 -7.69
C ALA A 133 4.67 0.76 -8.07
N VAL A 134 4.02 1.84 -8.47
CA VAL A 134 2.62 1.83 -8.91
C VAL A 134 2.52 1.93 -10.42
N VAL A 135 1.67 1.08 -10.99
CA VAL A 135 1.24 1.11 -12.38
C VAL A 135 -0.19 1.62 -12.45
N CYS A 136 -0.50 2.46 -13.42
CA CYS A 136 -1.87 2.84 -13.68
C CYS A 136 -2.58 1.81 -14.54
N ASP A 137 -3.81 1.49 -14.15
CA ASP A 137 -4.66 0.60 -14.93
C ASP A 137 -5.17 1.35 -16.15
N ASN A 138 -4.73 0.94 -17.33
CA ASN A 138 -5.40 1.30 -18.55
C ASN A 138 -6.55 0.31 -18.73
N ARG A 139 -7.79 0.75 -18.52
CA ARG A 139 -9.01 -0.09 -18.61
C ARG A 139 -9.11 -0.99 -19.86
N LEU A 140 -8.35 -0.66 -20.90
CA LEU A 140 -8.25 -1.42 -22.16
C LEU A 140 -7.33 -2.65 -22.08
N ALA A 141 -6.37 -2.69 -21.16
CA ALA A 141 -5.42 -3.81 -21.00
C ALA A 141 -5.43 -4.46 -19.61
N GLY A 142 -6.13 -3.87 -18.61
CA GLY A 142 -6.38 -4.51 -17.31
C GLY A 142 -5.10 -4.94 -16.59
N ARG A 143 -4.22 -3.97 -16.31
CA ARG A 143 -2.91 -4.24 -15.70
C ARG A 143 -3.00 -4.56 -14.22
N CYS A 144 -4.06 -4.09 -13.57
CA CYS A 144 -4.19 -4.23 -12.13
C CYS A 144 -5.02 -5.45 -11.74
N PRO A 145 -4.54 -6.27 -10.80
CA PRO A 145 -5.33 -7.39 -10.31
C PRO A 145 -6.58 -6.88 -9.60
N THR A 146 -7.72 -7.44 -10.00
CA THR A 146 -9.05 -7.15 -9.41
C THR A 146 -9.46 -8.19 -8.37
N ALA A 147 -8.79 -9.33 -8.35
CA ALA A 147 -9.04 -10.41 -7.40
C ALA A 147 -8.74 -9.94 -5.96
N THR A 148 -9.72 -10.10 -5.09
CA THR A 148 -9.55 -9.93 -3.65
C THR A 148 -8.83 -11.12 -3.05
N LEU A 149 -7.89 -10.88 -2.14
CA LEU A 149 -7.25 -11.94 -1.39
C LEU A 149 -8.19 -12.46 -0.29
N PRO A 150 -8.21 -13.79 -0.04
CA PRO A 150 -8.90 -14.31 1.14
C PRO A 150 -8.20 -13.84 2.41
N PRO A 151 -8.90 -13.70 3.55
CA PRO A 151 -8.25 -13.42 4.83
C PRO A 151 -7.29 -14.55 5.22
N CYS A 152 -6.18 -14.21 5.87
CA CYS A 152 -5.30 -15.19 6.47
C CYS A 152 -6.00 -15.89 7.65
N PRO A 153 -5.76 -17.21 7.83
CA PRO A 153 -6.32 -17.97 8.94
C PRO A 153 -5.75 -17.56 10.31
#